data_AF-A0A4Y9MET0-F1
#
_entry.id   AF-A0A4Y9MET0-F1
#
_cell.length_a   1.000
_cell.length_b   1.000
_cell.length_c   1.000
_cell.angle_alpha   90.00
_cell.angle_beta   90.00
_cell.angle_gamma   90.00
#
_symmetry.space_group_name_H-M   'P 1'
#
loop_
_entity.id
_entity.type
_entity.pdbx_description
1 polymer ?
#
loop_
_entity_poly.entity_id
_entity_poly.type
_entity_poly.pdbx_seq_one_letter_code
_entity_poly.pdbx_strand_id
1 'polypeptide(L)'
;MTMGTLMVWPATALLGFLLCTAVVVVLGASSTARYEFERNGARTSEAALARSMGNHPAGRRAAGARAATATEGRPQAVAVAVRPVEAPPAPAPAVTGPTWWLVGETAQVVSGPFDDRLDADWAALNSGVPAVAVYGARRGDGTVAPRPSPEDRAWLAELGDQLDRLPEDWDALLSDTDPLTTLVVEIAAALLEAGLPLFDAGQATPSGGVWLAPDAATCGVVVSWRTHHRMSVQGSRGQEAESAVQELMNGTVADVLAQLGFVVEVFGPAGTPMVTALR
;
A
#
# COMPACT_ATOMS: atom_id res chain seq x y z
N MET A 1 32.01 52.38 -8.03
CA MET A 1 31.65 50.96 -7.74
C MET A 1 30.44 50.97 -6.85
N THR A 2 29.41 50.23 -7.24
CA THR A 2 27.98 50.49 -7.03
C THR A 2 27.45 49.93 -5.71
N MET A 3 26.90 50.79 -4.85
CA MET A 3 26.17 50.44 -3.62
C MET A 3 24.87 49.64 -3.88
N GLY A 4 24.42 49.53 -5.14
CA GLY A 4 23.21 48.81 -5.52
C GLY A 4 23.34 47.28 -5.54
N THR A 5 24.54 46.73 -5.65
CA THR A 5 24.74 45.28 -5.85
C THR A 5 24.66 44.47 -4.53
N LEU A 6 24.81 45.12 -3.38
CA LEU A 6 24.77 44.47 -2.06
C LEU A 6 23.35 44.29 -1.49
N MET A 7 22.34 45.00 -2.00
CA MET A 7 20.94 44.84 -1.58
C MET A 7 20.10 43.92 -2.48
N VAL A 8 20.59 43.58 -3.67
CA VAL A 8 19.88 42.66 -4.58
C VAL A 8 19.86 41.24 -4.03
N TRP A 9 20.94 40.82 -3.35
CA TRP A 9 21.10 39.44 -2.87
C TRP A 9 20.16 39.05 -1.71
N PRO A 10 19.96 39.88 -0.66
CA PRO A 10 18.96 39.58 0.37
C PRO A 10 17.52 39.57 -0.17
N ALA A 11 17.22 40.46 -1.14
CA ALA A 11 15.90 40.57 -1.72
C ALA A 11 15.54 39.33 -2.57
N THR A 12 16.47 38.80 -3.37
CA THR A 12 16.25 37.54 -4.11
C THR A 12 16.12 36.35 -3.18
N ALA A 13 16.90 36.27 -2.09
CA ALA A 13 16.77 35.19 -1.12
C ALA A 13 15.41 35.20 -0.41
N LEU A 14 14.92 36.37 0.00
CA LEU A 14 13.60 36.53 0.60
C LEU A 14 12.48 36.16 -0.37
N LEU A 15 12.59 36.59 -1.63
CA LEU A 15 11.60 36.27 -2.65
C LEU A 15 11.57 34.76 -2.96
N GLY A 16 12.73 34.12 -3.07
CA GLY A 16 12.84 32.67 -3.24
C GLY A 16 12.27 31.89 -2.04
N PHE A 17 12.56 32.33 -0.82
CA PHE A 17 12.03 31.70 0.40
C PHE A 17 10.50 31.80 0.49
N LEU A 18 9.93 32.97 0.19
CA LEU A 18 8.49 33.18 0.17
C LEU A 18 7.80 32.35 -0.92
N LEU A 19 8.42 32.25 -2.10
CA LEU A 19 7.93 31.39 -3.18
C LEU A 19 7.89 29.92 -2.76
N CYS A 20 8.99 29.41 -2.19
CA CYS A 20 9.05 28.03 -1.70
C CYS A 20 8.02 27.75 -0.61
N THR A 21 7.83 28.70 0.33
CA THR A 21 6.86 28.55 1.41
C THR A 21 5.42 28.54 0.88
N ALA A 22 5.11 29.40 -0.08
CA ALA A 22 3.80 29.41 -0.73
C ALA A 22 3.51 28.09 -1.47
N VAL A 23 4.52 27.54 -2.17
CA VAL A 23 4.39 26.23 -2.84
C VAL A 23 4.13 25.12 -1.83
N VAL A 24 4.87 25.06 -0.73
CA VAL A 24 4.67 24.05 0.33
C VAL A 24 3.26 24.14 0.93
N VAL A 25 2.77 25.35 1.21
CA VAL A 25 1.42 25.55 1.76
C VAL A 25 0.35 25.12 0.77
N VAL A 26 0.48 25.48 -0.51
CA VAL A 26 -0.48 25.06 -1.55
C VAL A 26 -0.46 23.55 -1.74
N LEU A 27 0.72 22.93 -1.75
CA LEU A 27 0.85 21.48 -1.90
C LEU A 27 0.24 20.74 -0.69
N GLY A 28 0.52 21.21 0.53
CA GLY A 28 -0.07 20.68 1.76
C GLY A 28 -1.60 20.83 1.81
N ALA A 29 -2.13 21.98 1.40
CA ALA A 29 -3.57 22.22 1.32
C ALA A 29 -4.26 21.37 0.24
N SER A 30 -3.60 21.17 -0.92
CA SER A 30 -4.14 20.31 -1.98
C SER A 30 -4.16 18.82 -1.60
N SER A 31 -3.18 18.37 -0.80
CA SER A 31 -3.09 17.00 -0.29
C SER A 31 -4.19 16.71 0.75
N THR A 32 -4.48 17.65 1.63
CA THR A 32 -5.57 17.52 2.62
C THR A 32 -6.96 17.63 2.00
N ALA A 33 -7.15 18.45 0.96
CA ALA A 33 -8.43 18.55 0.27
C ALA A 33 -8.83 17.21 -0.40
N ARG A 34 -7.88 16.51 -1.04
CA ARG A 34 -8.16 15.21 -1.69
C ARG A 34 -8.53 14.13 -0.67
N TYR A 35 -7.89 14.15 0.50
CA TYR A 35 -8.20 13.24 1.60
C TYR A 35 -9.60 13.47 2.19
N GLU A 36 -10.06 14.73 2.29
CA GLU A 36 -11.42 15.03 2.76
C GLU A 36 -12.49 14.74 1.71
N PHE A 37 -12.19 14.90 0.40
CA PHE A 37 -13.13 14.53 -0.67
C PHE A 37 -13.33 13.01 -0.77
N GLU A 38 -12.27 12.21 -0.63
CA GLU A 38 -12.36 10.75 -0.62
C GLU A 38 -13.08 10.25 0.66
N ARG A 39 -12.83 10.87 1.82
CA ARG A 39 -13.51 10.54 3.08
C ARG A 39 -15.00 10.93 3.09
N ASN A 40 -15.37 12.06 2.49
CA ASN A 40 -16.76 12.48 2.37
C ASN A 40 -17.52 11.68 1.30
N GLY A 41 -16.88 11.29 0.20
CA GLY A 41 -17.46 10.44 -0.84
C GLY A 41 -17.77 9.01 -0.38
N ALA A 42 -16.91 8.43 0.46
CA ALA A 42 -17.15 7.12 1.05
C ALA A 42 -18.39 7.10 1.97
N ARG A 43 -18.58 8.15 2.79
CA ARG A 43 -19.74 8.28 3.70
C ARG A 43 -21.07 8.52 2.96
N THR A 44 -21.08 9.24 1.85
CA THR A 44 -22.29 9.40 1.02
C THR A 44 -22.66 8.13 0.27
N SER A 45 -21.67 7.35 -0.17
CA SER A 45 -21.89 6.04 -0.81
C SER A 45 -22.46 5.02 0.18
N GLU A 46 -21.91 4.96 1.40
CA GLU A 46 -22.39 4.09 2.47
C GLU A 46 -23.83 4.44 2.90
N ALA A 47 -24.15 5.74 3.01
CA ALA A 47 -25.51 6.21 3.30
C ALA A 47 -26.51 5.94 2.15
N ALA A 48 -26.05 5.90 0.89
CA ALA A 48 -26.86 5.54 -0.27
C ALA A 48 -27.10 4.02 -0.35
N LEU A 49 -26.09 3.20 -0.03
CA LEU A 49 -26.20 1.74 0.11
C LEU A 49 -27.15 1.34 1.24
N ALA A 50 -27.06 2.00 2.41
CA ALA A 50 -27.98 1.77 3.53
C ALA A 50 -29.44 2.11 3.19
N ARG A 51 -29.68 3.17 2.40
CA ARG A 51 -31.02 3.52 1.89
C ARG A 51 -31.52 2.56 0.80
N SER A 52 -30.62 2.02 -0.02
CA SER A 52 -30.96 1.00 -1.04
C SER A 52 -31.37 -0.33 -0.37
N MET A 53 -30.67 -0.74 0.69
CA MET A 53 -31.00 -1.96 1.45
C MET A 53 -32.34 -1.86 2.20
N GLY A 54 -32.79 -0.66 2.58
CA GLY A 54 -34.09 -0.44 3.21
C GLY A 54 -35.30 -0.57 2.28
N ASN A 55 -35.10 -0.54 0.96
CA ASN A 55 -36.18 -0.55 -0.03
C ASN A 55 -36.29 -1.89 -0.79
N HIS A 56 -35.56 -2.94 -0.37
CA HIS A 56 -35.61 -4.24 -1.05
C HIS A 56 -36.85 -5.05 -0.64
N PRO A 57 -37.70 -5.52 -1.58
CA PRO A 57 -38.99 -6.17 -1.28
C PRO A 57 -38.91 -7.60 -0.71
N ALA A 58 -37.76 -8.05 -0.19
CA ALA A 58 -37.52 -9.43 0.23
C ALA A 58 -37.40 -9.65 1.75
N GLY A 59 -37.72 -8.66 2.59
CA GLY A 59 -37.49 -8.71 4.05
C GLY A 59 -38.74 -8.72 4.94
N ARG A 60 -39.95 -8.93 4.42
CA ARG A 60 -41.18 -8.82 5.22
C ARG A 60 -41.60 -10.17 5.81
N ARG A 61 -41.12 -10.51 7.00
CA ARG A 61 -41.79 -11.48 7.90
C ARG A 61 -41.92 -10.94 9.32
N ALA A 62 -43.18 -10.54 9.60
CA ALA A 62 -43.97 -10.68 10.82
C ALA A 62 -43.32 -10.40 12.18
N ALA A 63 -43.64 -9.21 12.70
CA ALA A 63 -43.75 -8.93 14.12
C ALA A 63 -44.84 -9.82 14.75
N GLY A 64 -44.43 -10.66 15.71
CA GLY A 64 -45.33 -11.36 16.63
C GLY A 64 -45.31 -10.69 17.98
N ALA A 65 -46.40 -10.00 18.30
CA ALA A 65 -46.64 -9.36 19.58
C ALA A 65 -46.76 -10.38 20.73
N ARG A 66 -46.15 -10.08 21.89
CA ARG A 66 -46.79 -10.35 23.18
C ARG A 66 -46.29 -9.47 24.33
N ALA A 67 -47.25 -8.68 24.82
CA ALA A 67 -47.52 -8.27 26.19
C ALA A 67 -46.49 -7.42 26.96
N ALA A 68 -46.89 -6.17 27.14
CA ALA A 68 -46.46 -5.25 28.17
C ALA A 68 -46.73 -5.79 29.59
N THR A 69 -45.84 -5.48 30.51
CA THR A 69 -46.21 -5.04 31.87
C THR A 69 -45.36 -3.83 32.24
N ALA A 70 -46.05 -2.73 32.50
CA ALA A 70 -45.48 -1.51 33.06
C ALA A 70 -45.34 -1.68 34.57
N THR A 71 -44.22 -1.23 35.15
CA THR A 71 -44.16 -0.84 36.55
C THR A 71 -43.18 0.32 36.71
N GLU A 72 -43.78 1.49 36.89
CA GLU A 72 -43.41 2.68 37.65
C GLU A 72 -41.96 2.92 38.09
N GLY A 73 -41.53 4.15 37.82
CA GLY A 73 -40.23 4.67 38.21
C GLY A 73 -40.09 4.95 39.70
N ARG A 74 -38.84 4.80 40.16
CA ARG A 74 -38.36 5.37 41.41
C ARG A 74 -36.89 5.79 41.21
N PRO A 75 -36.51 7.06 41.46
CA PRO A 75 -35.13 7.49 41.33
C PRO A 75 -34.33 6.97 42.53
N GLN A 76 -33.32 6.14 42.28
CA GLN A 76 -32.44 5.61 43.33
C GLN A 76 -31.03 6.16 43.18
N ALA A 77 -30.52 6.66 44.30
CA ALA A 77 -29.34 7.49 44.45
C ALA A 77 -28.03 6.83 43.99
N VAL A 78 -27.12 7.67 43.50
CA VAL A 78 -25.74 7.32 43.13
C VAL A 78 -24.99 6.85 44.38
N ALA A 79 -24.73 5.56 44.47
CA ALA A 79 -23.78 5.00 45.43
C ALA A 79 -22.39 5.00 44.80
N VAL A 80 -21.45 5.68 45.45
CA VAL A 80 -20.01 5.68 45.12
C VAL A 80 -19.49 4.24 45.15
N ALA A 81 -19.10 3.72 43.99
CA ALA A 81 -18.45 2.43 43.88
C ALA A 81 -17.00 2.55 44.35
N VAL A 82 -16.68 1.93 45.48
CA VAL A 82 -15.30 1.69 45.92
C VAL A 82 -14.68 0.65 44.99
N ARG A 83 -13.57 1.00 44.35
CA ARG A 83 -12.79 0.12 43.46
C ARG A 83 -12.24 -1.07 44.26
N PRO A 84 -12.59 -2.33 43.94
CA PRO A 84 -11.89 -3.47 44.52
C PRO A 84 -10.44 -3.46 44.02
N VAL A 85 -9.49 -3.74 44.92
CA VAL A 85 -8.10 -4.05 44.57
C VAL A 85 -8.13 -5.27 43.63
N GLU A 86 -7.68 -5.07 42.39
CA GLU A 86 -7.61 -6.13 41.38
C GLU A 86 -6.70 -7.25 41.88
N ALA A 87 -7.27 -8.45 41.98
CA ALA A 87 -6.53 -9.69 42.03
C ALA A 87 -5.63 -9.79 40.78
N PRO A 88 -4.47 -10.48 40.87
CA PRO A 88 -3.61 -10.69 39.70
C PRO A 88 -4.43 -11.22 38.52
N PRO A 89 -4.29 -10.65 37.31
CA PRO A 89 -5.06 -11.10 36.17
C PRO A 89 -4.80 -12.59 35.94
N ALA A 90 -5.88 -13.37 35.89
CA ALA A 90 -5.82 -14.75 35.45
C ALA A 90 -5.11 -14.81 34.09
N PRO A 91 -4.28 -15.85 33.81
CA PRO A 91 -3.61 -15.96 32.53
C PRO A 91 -4.66 -15.91 31.42
N ALA A 92 -4.52 -14.93 30.53
CA ALA A 92 -5.38 -14.78 29.36
C ALA A 92 -5.47 -16.13 28.62
N PRO A 93 -6.64 -16.48 28.07
CA PRO A 93 -6.81 -17.73 27.32
C PRO A 93 -5.70 -17.82 26.27
N ALA A 94 -5.09 -19.00 26.17
CA ALA A 94 -4.03 -19.24 25.19
C ALA A 94 -4.60 -18.98 23.80
N VAL A 95 -4.19 -17.87 23.17
CA VAL A 95 -4.56 -17.60 21.78
C VAL A 95 -3.97 -18.70 20.91
N THR A 96 -4.84 -19.52 20.36
CA THR A 96 -4.49 -20.60 19.42
C THR A 96 -4.33 -20.00 18.02
N GLY A 97 -3.20 -19.33 17.78
CA GLY A 97 -2.84 -18.85 16.45
C GLY A 97 -1.90 -17.63 16.47
N PRO A 98 -1.24 -17.31 15.35
CA PRO A 98 -0.49 -16.06 15.21
C PRO A 98 -1.42 -14.84 15.34
N THR A 99 -0.98 -13.82 16.06
CA THR A 99 -1.71 -12.56 16.31
C THR A 99 -0.70 -11.44 16.54
N TRP A 100 -1.17 -10.20 16.72
CA TRP A 100 -0.31 -9.05 16.96
C TRP A 100 0.11 -8.97 18.43
N TRP A 101 1.40 -8.77 18.65
CA TRP A 101 2.01 -8.60 19.96
C TRP A 101 2.87 -7.34 19.97
N LEU A 102 2.91 -6.65 21.10
CA LEU A 102 3.85 -5.56 21.30
C LEU A 102 5.14 -6.14 21.92
N VAL A 103 6.26 -5.98 21.22
CA VAL A 103 7.57 -6.53 21.63
C VAL A 103 8.51 -5.38 21.97
N GLY A 104 9.06 -5.41 23.18
CA GLY A 104 10.02 -4.41 23.66
C GLY A 104 11.45 -4.68 23.17
N GLU A 105 12.38 -3.79 23.49
CA GLU A 105 13.79 -3.88 23.08
C GLU A 105 14.49 -5.22 23.43
N THR A 106 14.04 -5.89 24.50
CA THR A 106 14.56 -7.19 24.93
C THR A 106 14.02 -8.39 24.14
N ALA A 107 13.30 -8.14 23.04
CA ALA A 107 12.56 -9.13 22.25
C ALA A 107 11.48 -9.90 23.04
N GLN A 108 11.07 -9.35 24.18
CA GLN A 108 10.02 -9.90 25.04
C GLN A 108 8.67 -9.24 24.75
N VAL A 109 7.60 -10.03 24.83
CA VAL A 109 6.23 -9.52 24.75
C VAL A 109 5.95 -8.61 25.94
N VAL A 110 5.64 -7.35 25.64
CA VAL A 110 5.25 -6.32 26.61
C VAL A 110 3.73 -6.25 26.75
N SER A 111 2.99 -6.45 25.64
CA SER A 111 1.52 -6.42 25.63
C SER A 111 0.94 -7.22 24.45
N GLY A 112 -0.36 -7.44 24.47
CA GLY A 112 -1.12 -8.23 23.51
C GLY A 112 -1.81 -9.44 24.14
N PRO A 113 -2.54 -10.25 23.38
CA PRO A 113 -2.72 -10.16 21.91
C PRO A 113 -3.54 -8.92 21.49
N PHE A 114 -3.30 -8.42 20.27
CA PHE A 114 -4.13 -7.39 19.61
C PHE A 114 -4.81 -7.96 18.36
N ASP A 115 -6.02 -7.49 18.07
CA ASP A 115 -6.82 -7.99 16.94
C ASP A 115 -6.22 -7.54 15.59
N ASP A 116 -5.69 -6.32 15.53
CA ASP A 116 -5.03 -5.78 14.34
C ASP A 116 -3.75 -5.01 14.65
N ARG A 117 -3.04 -4.63 13.58
CA ARG A 117 -1.78 -3.89 13.65
C ARG A 117 -1.96 -2.50 14.22
N LEU A 118 -3.06 -1.83 13.86
CA LEU A 118 -3.33 -0.46 14.24
C LEU A 118 -3.46 -0.36 15.77
N ASP A 119 -4.20 -1.28 16.39
CA ASP A 119 -4.35 -1.37 17.84
C ASP A 119 -3.01 -1.63 18.54
N ALA A 120 -2.17 -2.51 17.98
CA ALA A 120 -0.84 -2.78 18.51
C ALA A 120 0.09 -1.56 18.40
N ASP A 121 0.06 -0.84 17.26
CA ASP A 121 0.85 0.37 17.03
C ASP A 121 0.37 1.53 17.93
N TRP A 122 -0.94 1.68 18.14
CA TRP A 122 -1.49 2.63 19.13
C TRP A 122 -1.05 2.30 20.55
N ALA A 123 -1.02 1.01 20.92
CA ALA A 123 -0.50 0.59 22.21
C ALA A 123 1.01 0.87 22.33
N ALA A 124 1.79 0.68 21.26
CA ALA A 124 3.22 1.00 21.21
C ALA A 124 3.47 2.47 21.53
N LEU A 125 2.76 3.37 20.85
CA LEU A 125 2.86 4.83 21.05
C LEU A 125 2.52 5.26 22.48
N ASN A 126 1.61 4.54 23.16
CA ASN A 126 1.18 4.85 24.52
C ASN A 126 1.97 4.09 25.62
N SER A 127 2.83 3.15 25.25
CA SER A 127 3.48 2.24 26.20
C SER A 127 4.55 2.89 27.07
N GLY A 128 5.06 4.06 26.67
CA GLY A 128 6.16 4.74 27.35
C GLY A 128 7.50 4.01 27.30
N VAL A 129 7.57 2.88 26.58
CA VAL A 129 8.78 2.09 26.33
C VAL A 129 8.96 1.89 24.82
N PRO A 130 10.20 1.81 24.31
CA PRO A 130 10.42 1.49 22.90
C PRO A 130 9.94 0.06 22.63
N ALA A 131 8.93 -0.06 21.76
CA ALA A 131 8.35 -1.33 21.40
C ALA A 131 7.79 -1.31 19.98
N VAL A 132 7.71 -2.47 19.35
CA VAL A 132 7.25 -2.66 17.97
C VAL A 132 6.15 -3.70 17.90
N ALA A 133 5.19 -3.50 17.01
CA ALA A 133 4.16 -4.50 16.73
C ALA A 133 4.76 -5.66 15.90
N VAL A 134 4.53 -6.89 16.34
CA VAL A 134 5.00 -8.11 15.68
C VAL A 134 3.84 -9.09 15.54
N TYR A 135 3.55 -9.50 14.31
CA TYR A 135 2.61 -10.59 14.06
C TYR A 135 3.31 -11.94 14.23
N GLY A 136 2.77 -12.80 15.08
CA GLY A 136 3.39 -14.10 15.30
C GLY A 136 2.79 -14.92 16.43
N ALA A 137 3.40 -16.08 16.66
CA ALA A 137 3.01 -16.98 17.74
C ALA A 137 3.90 -16.72 18.96
N ARG A 138 3.29 -16.35 20.09
CA ARG A 138 4.02 -16.20 21.35
C ARG A 138 4.55 -17.56 21.82
N ARG A 139 5.83 -17.62 22.17
CA ARG A 139 6.51 -18.79 22.72
C ARG A 139 6.41 -18.80 24.24
N GLY A 140 6.65 -19.97 24.85
CA GLY A 140 6.66 -20.14 26.30
C GLY A 140 7.77 -19.36 27.02
N ASP A 141 8.81 -18.93 26.30
CA ASP A 141 9.91 -18.10 26.79
C ASP A 141 9.59 -16.60 26.82
N GLY A 142 8.38 -16.20 26.42
CA GLY A 142 7.95 -14.80 26.38
C GLY A 142 8.28 -14.07 25.07
N THR A 143 9.00 -14.69 24.14
CA THR A 143 9.30 -14.13 22.81
C THR A 143 8.17 -14.40 21.80
N VAL A 144 8.22 -13.74 20.65
CA VAL A 144 7.33 -14.00 19.51
C VAL A 144 8.11 -14.71 18.42
N ALA A 145 7.59 -15.83 17.92
CA ALA A 145 8.01 -16.41 16.65
C ALA A 145 7.32 -15.65 15.51
N PRO A 146 8.03 -14.80 14.74
CA PRO A 146 7.39 -13.98 13.71
C PRO A 146 6.75 -14.85 12.63
N ARG A 147 5.62 -14.38 12.10
CA ARG A 147 4.94 -14.98 10.95
C ARG A 147 4.59 -13.85 9.97
N PRO A 148 4.50 -14.12 8.66
CA PRO A 148 3.94 -13.16 7.72
C PRO A 148 2.54 -12.75 8.18
N SER A 149 2.30 -11.44 8.27
CA SER A 149 0.99 -10.90 8.66
C SER A 149 -0.07 -11.19 7.58
N PRO A 150 -1.36 -11.04 7.87
CA PRO A 150 -2.41 -11.17 6.85
C PRO A 150 -2.19 -10.21 5.66
N GLU A 151 -1.72 -8.99 5.93
CA GLU A 151 -1.37 -7.99 4.92
C GLU A 151 -0.16 -8.46 4.09
N ASP A 152 0.92 -8.94 4.72
CA ASP A 152 2.08 -9.45 4.00
C ASP A 152 1.71 -10.65 3.12
N ARG A 153 0.84 -11.54 3.60
CA ARG A 153 0.38 -12.69 2.80
C ARG A 153 -0.48 -12.26 1.62
N ALA A 154 -1.36 -11.29 1.81
CA ALA A 154 -2.16 -10.74 0.72
C ALA A 154 -1.26 -10.04 -0.32
N TRP A 155 -0.24 -9.32 0.13
CA TRP A 155 0.75 -8.69 -0.72
C TRP A 155 1.56 -9.72 -1.52
N LEU A 156 2.08 -10.75 -0.86
CA LEU A 156 2.83 -11.82 -1.52
C LEU A 156 1.97 -12.61 -2.52
N ALA A 157 0.68 -12.78 -2.24
CA ALA A 157 -0.26 -13.41 -3.17
C ALA A 157 -0.46 -12.54 -4.42
N GLU A 158 -0.69 -11.23 -4.27
CA GLU A 158 -0.80 -10.32 -5.41
C GLU A 158 0.51 -10.26 -6.21
N LEU A 159 1.67 -10.21 -5.56
CA LEU A 159 2.95 -10.26 -6.24
C LEU A 159 3.13 -11.57 -7.03
N GLY A 160 2.72 -12.70 -6.46
CA GLY A 160 2.68 -14.00 -7.15
C GLY A 160 1.80 -13.94 -8.40
N ASP A 161 0.58 -13.42 -8.27
CA ASP A 161 -0.37 -13.25 -9.38
C ASP A 161 0.17 -12.30 -10.48
N GLN A 162 1.07 -11.37 -10.15
CA GLN A 162 1.78 -10.57 -11.15
C GLN A 162 2.90 -11.35 -11.83
N LEU A 163 3.72 -12.08 -11.05
CA LEU A 163 4.84 -12.87 -11.58
C LEU A 163 4.36 -14.00 -12.50
N ASP A 164 3.20 -14.59 -12.23
CA ASP A 164 2.54 -15.59 -13.10
C ASP A 164 2.19 -15.04 -14.50
N ARG A 165 2.23 -13.71 -14.70
CA ARG A 165 2.00 -13.06 -16.00
C ARG A 165 3.26 -12.92 -16.84
N LEU A 166 4.43 -13.24 -16.27
CA LEU A 166 5.69 -13.19 -17.00
C LEU A 166 5.63 -14.16 -18.21
N PRO A 167 6.27 -13.80 -19.34
CA PRO A 167 6.35 -14.70 -20.50
C PRO A 167 7.01 -16.05 -20.17
N GLU A 168 6.62 -17.11 -20.88
CA GLU A 168 7.19 -18.47 -20.74
C GLU A 168 8.72 -18.51 -20.92
N ASP A 169 9.30 -17.55 -21.63
CA ASP A 169 10.74 -17.42 -21.83
C ASP A 169 11.51 -17.30 -20.50
N TRP A 170 10.88 -16.81 -19.42
CA TRP A 170 11.50 -16.72 -18.09
C TRP A 170 11.80 -18.10 -17.49
N ASP A 171 10.86 -19.05 -17.58
CA ASP A 171 11.01 -20.40 -17.03
C ASP A 171 12.11 -21.19 -17.75
N ALA A 172 12.30 -20.91 -19.04
CA ALA A 172 13.32 -21.56 -19.85
C ALA A 172 14.73 -20.98 -19.64
N LEU A 173 14.81 -19.70 -19.26
CA LEU A 173 16.07 -18.96 -19.20
C LEU A 173 16.67 -18.91 -17.79
N LEU A 174 15.85 -18.93 -16.73
CA LEU A 174 16.33 -18.69 -15.38
C LEU A 174 16.12 -19.89 -14.44
N SER A 175 17.11 -20.13 -13.59
CA SER A 175 16.97 -21.02 -12.44
C SER A 175 16.55 -20.23 -11.19
N ASP A 176 15.99 -20.91 -10.18
CA ASP A 176 15.63 -20.29 -8.89
C ASP A 176 16.81 -19.58 -8.19
N THR A 177 18.05 -19.91 -8.57
CA THR A 177 19.27 -19.33 -7.99
C THR A 177 19.92 -18.28 -8.90
N ASP A 178 19.30 -17.96 -10.03
CA ASP A 178 19.82 -16.96 -10.96
C ASP A 178 19.67 -15.54 -10.36
N PRO A 179 20.71 -14.70 -10.36
CA PRO A 179 20.60 -13.30 -9.98
C PRO A 179 19.49 -12.54 -10.73
N LEU A 180 19.22 -12.88 -11.99
CA LEU A 180 18.12 -12.29 -12.77
C LEU A 180 16.74 -12.63 -12.19
N THR A 181 16.58 -13.81 -11.58
CA THR A 181 15.34 -14.19 -10.88
C THR A 181 15.09 -13.29 -9.69
N THR A 182 16.15 -12.93 -8.95
CA THR A 182 16.02 -11.97 -7.85
C THR A 182 15.66 -10.58 -8.39
N LEU A 183 16.36 -10.12 -9.43
CA LEU A 183 16.14 -8.81 -10.02
C LEU A 183 14.73 -8.64 -10.58
N VAL A 184 14.17 -9.64 -11.27
CA VAL A 184 12.80 -9.54 -11.81
C VAL A 184 11.76 -9.46 -10.71
N VAL A 185 11.94 -10.20 -9.60
CA VAL A 185 11.04 -10.14 -8.44
C VAL A 185 11.10 -8.76 -7.80
N GLU A 186 12.30 -8.18 -7.65
CA GLU A 186 12.49 -6.83 -7.12
C GLU A 186 11.84 -5.76 -8.03
N ILE A 187 12.03 -5.85 -9.35
CA ILE A 187 11.41 -4.94 -10.31
C ILE A 187 9.87 -5.07 -10.26
N ALA A 188 9.35 -6.31 -10.27
CA ALA A 188 7.92 -6.56 -10.23
C ALA A 188 7.28 -6.03 -8.95
N ALA A 189 7.91 -6.26 -7.80
CA ALA A 189 7.45 -5.73 -6.51
C ALA A 189 7.44 -4.20 -6.50
N ALA A 190 8.53 -3.56 -6.96
CA ALA A 190 8.65 -2.11 -7.00
C ALA A 190 7.61 -1.46 -7.95
N LEU A 191 7.37 -2.05 -9.12
CA LEU A 191 6.35 -1.59 -10.05
C LEU A 191 4.95 -1.72 -9.46
N LEU A 192 4.64 -2.86 -8.84
CA LEU A 192 3.35 -3.12 -8.24
C LEU A 192 3.11 -2.19 -7.04
N GLU A 193 4.12 -1.90 -6.21
CA GLU A 193 4.08 -0.89 -5.15
C GLU A 193 3.82 0.52 -5.71
N ALA A 194 4.38 0.83 -6.88
CA ALA A 194 4.12 2.08 -7.60
C ALA A 194 2.75 2.11 -8.31
N GLY A 195 1.96 1.04 -8.23
CA GLY A 195 0.64 0.93 -8.87
C GLY A 195 0.71 0.63 -10.38
N LEU A 196 1.82 0.10 -10.87
CA LEU A 196 2.06 -0.28 -12.26
C LEU A 196 2.03 -1.80 -12.42
N PRO A 197 0.90 -2.40 -12.84
CA PRO A 197 0.79 -3.86 -12.96
C PRO A 197 1.60 -4.39 -14.15
N LEU A 198 1.97 -5.66 -14.08
CA LEU A 198 2.57 -6.37 -15.20
C LEU A 198 1.53 -6.65 -16.28
N PHE A 199 1.97 -6.59 -17.53
CA PHE A 199 1.17 -6.87 -18.70
C PHE A 199 0.78 -8.35 -18.72
N ASP A 200 -0.51 -8.61 -18.67
CA ASP A 200 -1.08 -9.95 -18.76
C ASP A 200 -1.36 -10.30 -20.23
N ALA A 201 -0.47 -11.11 -20.83
CA ALA A 201 -0.65 -11.62 -22.19
C ALA A 201 -1.71 -12.75 -22.28
N GLY A 202 -2.05 -13.39 -21.16
CA GLY A 202 -3.05 -14.46 -21.08
C GLY A 202 -4.49 -13.95 -21.09
N GLN A 203 -4.72 -12.67 -20.80
CA GLN A 203 -6.03 -12.04 -20.92
C GLN A 203 -6.54 -12.01 -22.36
N ALA A 204 -7.81 -12.36 -22.55
CA ALA A 204 -8.49 -12.22 -23.84
C ALA A 204 -8.54 -10.76 -24.33
N THR A 205 -8.56 -9.80 -23.39
CA THR A 205 -8.60 -8.37 -23.66
C THR A 205 -7.63 -7.63 -22.73
N PRO A 206 -6.32 -7.65 -23.02
CA PRO A 206 -5.31 -7.07 -22.13
C PRO A 206 -5.56 -5.58 -21.89
N SER A 207 -5.49 -5.19 -20.61
CA SER A 207 -5.75 -3.84 -20.12
C SER A 207 -4.56 -2.87 -20.30
N GLY A 208 -3.40 -3.41 -20.68
CA GLY A 208 -2.12 -2.73 -20.75
C GLY A 208 -1.35 -2.86 -19.43
N GLY A 209 -0.03 -2.72 -19.48
CA GLY A 209 0.83 -2.95 -18.32
C GLY A 209 2.31 -2.95 -18.68
N VAL A 210 3.16 -3.17 -17.69
CA VAL A 210 4.61 -3.26 -17.89
C VAL A 210 4.97 -4.68 -18.32
N TRP A 211 5.72 -4.80 -19.40
CA TRP A 211 6.26 -6.06 -19.88
C TRP A 211 7.76 -6.12 -19.56
N LEU A 212 8.17 -7.29 -19.05
CA LEU A 212 9.54 -7.58 -18.64
C LEU A 212 10.08 -8.72 -19.49
N ALA A 213 11.27 -8.55 -20.04
CA ALA A 213 12.01 -9.64 -20.67
C ALA A 213 13.45 -9.72 -20.17
N PRO A 214 13.96 -10.94 -19.97
CA PRO A 214 15.34 -11.12 -19.57
C PRO A 214 16.24 -10.87 -20.78
N ASP A 215 17.37 -10.20 -20.57
CA ASP A 215 18.50 -10.20 -21.49
C ASP A 215 19.71 -10.84 -20.81
N ALA A 216 19.92 -12.12 -21.13
CA ALA A 216 21.03 -12.91 -20.56
C ALA A 216 22.41 -12.37 -20.97
N ALA A 217 22.52 -11.67 -22.10
CA ALA A 217 23.79 -11.13 -22.58
C ALA A 217 24.31 -9.98 -21.72
N THR A 218 23.41 -9.11 -21.26
CA THR A 218 23.75 -7.96 -20.39
C THR A 218 23.47 -8.22 -18.91
N CYS A 219 22.89 -9.37 -18.56
CA CYS A 219 22.41 -9.66 -17.20
C CYS A 219 21.45 -8.56 -16.72
N GLY A 220 20.51 -8.20 -17.60
CA GLY A 220 19.51 -7.17 -17.34
C GLY A 220 18.09 -7.62 -17.67
N VAL A 221 17.14 -6.77 -17.31
CA VAL A 221 15.72 -6.92 -17.62
C VAL A 221 15.29 -5.75 -18.47
N VAL A 222 14.91 -6.03 -19.72
CA VAL A 222 14.32 -5.04 -20.61
C VAL A 222 12.91 -4.73 -20.14
N VAL A 223 12.60 -3.45 -20.01
CA VAL A 223 11.31 -2.97 -19.50
C VAL A 223 10.61 -2.16 -20.59
N SER A 224 9.37 -2.53 -20.89
CA SER A 224 8.57 -1.82 -21.88
C SER A 224 7.10 -1.76 -21.48
N TRP A 225 6.43 -0.65 -21.75
CA TRP A 225 4.99 -0.58 -21.64
C TRP A 225 4.32 -1.38 -22.76
N ARG A 226 3.17 -2.00 -22.47
CA ARG A 226 2.27 -2.58 -23.47
C ARG A 226 0.93 -1.88 -23.32
N THR A 227 0.47 -1.25 -24.39
CA THR A 227 -0.80 -0.51 -24.38
C THR A 227 -1.99 -1.46 -24.47
N HIS A 228 -3.13 -1.02 -23.95
CA HIS A 228 -4.40 -1.74 -24.07
C HIS A 228 -4.69 -2.20 -25.51
N HIS A 229 -5.22 -3.42 -25.68
CA HIS A 229 -5.45 -4.04 -26.99
C HIS A 229 -6.29 -3.17 -27.95
N ARG A 230 -7.26 -2.41 -27.44
CA ARG A 230 -8.05 -1.45 -28.23
C ARG A 230 -7.21 -0.39 -28.93
N MET A 231 -6.14 0.10 -28.30
CA MET A 231 -5.28 1.08 -28.96
C MET A 231 -4.48 0.42 -30.07
N SER A 232 -3.89 -0.74 -29.79
CA SER A 232 -3.05 -1.47 -30.75
C SER A 232 -3.81 -2.09 -31.94
N VAL A 233 -4.99 -2.68 -31.72
CA VAL A 233 -5.74 -3.38 -32.78
C VAL A 233 -6.65 -2.46 -33.57
N GLN A 234 -7.26 -1.46 -32.92
CA GLN A 234 -8.24 -0.61 -33.59
C GLN A 234 -7.57 0.56 -34.32
N GLY A 235 -6.27 0.81 -34.10
CA GLY A 235 -5.51 1.87 -34.77
C GLY A 235 -6.15 3.26 -34.63
N SER A 236 -7.04 3.42 -33.64
CA SER A 236 -8.09 4.45 -33.68
C SER A 236 -7.56 5.88 -33.59
N ARG A 237 -6.29 6.03 -33.21
CA ARG A 237 -5.58 7.31 -33.06
C ARG A 237 -4.37 7.45 -34.00
N GLY A 238 -4.08 6.43 -34.82
CA GLY A 238 -2.95 6.41 -35.74
C GLY A 238 -1.60 6.06 -35.11
N GLN A 239 -0.65 5.65 -35.96
CA GLN A 239 0.67 5.15 -35.56
C GLN A 239 1.52 6.19 -34.81
N GLU A 240 1.40 7.48 -35.15
CA GLU A 240 2.13 8.56 -34.46
C GLU A 240 1.69 8.67 -33.00
N ALA A 241 0.39 8.63 -32.74
CA ALA A 241 -0.15 8.68 -31.39
C ALA A 241 0.23 7.43 -30.58
N GLU A 242 0.22 6.26 -31.20
CA GLU A 242 0.67 5.02 -30.57
C GLU A 242 2.15 5.07 -30.20
N SER A 243 3.00 5.55 -31.11
CA SER A 243 4.44 5.70 -30.88
C SER A 243 4.72 6.70 -29.76
N ALA A 244 4.03 7.84 -29.76
CA ALA A 244 4.18 8.87 -28.72
C ALA A 244 3.74 8.37 -27.34
N VAL A 245 2.63 7.64 -27.25
CA VAL A 245 2.20 7.02 -25.98
C VAL A 245 3.20 5.97 -25.51
N GLN A 246 3.70 5.14 -26.43
CA GLN A 246 4.70 4.12 -26.11
C GLN A 246 5.99 4.72 -25.57
N GLU A 247 6.49 5.78 -26.21
CA GLU A 247 7.69 6.52 -25.79
C GLU A 247 7.49 7.17 -24.41
N LEU A 248 6.38 7.88 -24.22
CA LEU A 248 6.05 8.54 -22.96
C LEU A 248 5.91 7.53 -21.80
N MET A 249 5.23 6.41 -22.04
CA MET A 249 5.06 5.38 -21.01
C MET A 249 6.36 4.65 -20.70
N ASN A 250 7.17 4.32 -21.71
CA ASN A 250 8.50 3.73 -21.48
C ASN A 250 9.39 4.68 -20.66
N GLY A 251 9.41 5.98 -20.99
CA GLY A 251 10.15 6.99 -20.22
C GLY A 251 9.64 7.11 -18.79
N THR A 252 8.32 7.13 -18.59
CA THR A 252 7.72 7.22 -17.25
C THR A 252 8.08 5.99 -16.40
N VAL A 253 8.00 4.79 -16.96
CA VAL A 253 8.35 3.55 -16.24
C VAL A 253 9.85 3.55 -15.88
N ALA A 254 10.72 3.98 -16.80
CA ALA A 254 12.14 4.14 -16.54
C ALA A 254 12.42 5.11 -15.39
N ASP A 255 11.78 6.28 -15.40
CA ASP A 255 11.92 7.30 -14.36
C ASP A 255 11.45 6.78 -12.99
N VAL A 256 10.31 6.07 -12.94
CA VAL A 256 9.81 5.46 -11.70
C VAL A 256 10.84 4.47 -11.14
N LEU A 257 11.36 3.56 -11.97
CA LEU A 257 12.36 2.58 -11.53
C LEU A 257 13.65 3.26 -11.05
N ALA A 258 14.13 4.29 -11.76
CA ALA A 258 15.29 5.07 -11.32
C ALA A 258 15.08 5.75 -9.96
N GLN A 259 13.89 6.32 -9.73
CA GLN A 259 13.54 6.94 -8.44
C GLN A 259 13.39 5.93 -7.29
N LEU A 260 13.03 4.68 -7.61
CA LEU A 260 13.00 3.57 -6.67
C LEU A 260 14.40 2.94 -6.44
N GLY A 261 15.45 3.47 -7.08
CA GLY A 261 16.84 3.12 -6.83
C GLY A 261 17.45 2.11 -7.80
N PHE A 262 16.73 1.73 -8.86
CA PHE A 262 17.26 0.84 -9.90
C PHE A 262 18.22 1.55 -10.85
N VAL A 263 19.22 0.84 -11.36
CA VAL A 263 20.07 1.32 -12.45
C VAL A 263 19.37 1.06 -13.76
N VAL A 264 18.95 2.14 -14.42
CA VAL A 264 18.25 2.07 -15.71
C VAL A 264 19.17 2.57 -16.82
N GLU A 265 19.41 1.71 -17.80
CA GLU A 265 20.20 1.99 -19.00
C GLU A 265 19.31 1.97 -20.25
N VAL A 266 19.85 2.53 -21.33
CA VAL A 266 19.22 2.53 -22.64
C VAL A 266 19.72 1.33 -23.45
N PHE A 267 18.82 0.45 -23.86
CA PHE A 267 19.12 -0.78 -24.58
C PHE A 267 18.66 -0.75 -26.05
N GLY A 268 19.57 -1.16 -26.93
CA GLY A 268 19.32 -1.30 -28.35
C GLY A 268 19.11 0.02 -29.11
N PRO A 269 18.98 -0.06 -30.44
CA PRO A 269 18.87 1.12 -31.30
C PRO A 269 17.54 1.88 -31.13
N ALA A 270 16.51 1.23 -30.59
CA ALA A 270 15.21 1.83 -30.30
C ALA A 270 15.18 2.56 -28.94
N GLY A 271 16.23 2.45 -28.13
CA GLY A 271 16.37 3.13 -26.87
C GLY A 271 15.45 2.62 -25.75
N THR A 272 15.21 1.31 -25.70
CA THR A 272 14.31 0.70 -24.70
C THR A 272 14.96 0.73 -23.32
N PRO A 273 14.24 1.07 -22.25
CA PRO A 273 14.77 0.98 -20.89
C PRO A 273 15.18 -0.44 -20.51
N MET A 274 16.30 -0.58 -19.81
CA MET A 274 16.78 -1.84 -19.26
C MET A 274 17.27 -1.63 -17.84
N VAL A 275 16.85 -2.49 -16.93
CA VAL A 275 17.36 -2.50 -15.56
C VAL A 275 18.48 -3.52 -15.46
N THR A 276 19.63 -3.15 -14.91
CA THR A 276 20.75 -4.06 -14.70
C THR A 276 20.88 -4.43 -13.23
N ALA A 277 21.28 -5.66 -12.94
CA ALA A 277 21.71 -6.02 -11.60
C ALA A 277 22.97 -5.20 -11.31
N LEU A 278 22.90 -4.27 -10.34
CA LEU A 278 24.05 -3.51 -9.86
C LEU A 278 25.24 -4.46 -9.63
N ARG A 279 26.37 -4.16 -10.29
CA ARG A 279 27.67 -4.80 -10.02
C ARG A 279 28.27 -4.30 -8.71
#